data_AF-A0A0V1B7A5-F1
#
_entry.id   AF-A0A0V1B7A5-F1
#
_cell.length_a   1.000
_cell.length_b   1.000
_cell.length_c   1.000
_cell.angle_alpha   90.00
_cell.angle_beta   90.00
_cell.angle_gamma   90.00
#
_symmetry.space_group_name_H-M   'P 1'
#
loop_
_entity.id
_entity.type
_entity.pdbx_description
1 polymer ?
#
loop_
_entity_poly.entity_id
_entity_poly.type
_entity_poly.pdbx_seq_one_letter_code
_entity_poly.pdbx_strand_id
1 'polypeptide(L)'
;LYKAPAQNTGKALIAGAVQNWQAYPQVTGLINHSFGKAVEHVVAVDANNKFIAYSNVPPDIPKVKTKSNSKGVLMMNPGVADEASWIVHTIPGFPKALRGYVFPPAEIQKGHLLICLTIKESQIDPIAKTLRIATPLIYHSDIPDTQMNSRPNLKKLV
;
A
#
# COMPACT_ATOMS: atom_id res chain seq x y z
N LEU A 1 5.12 11.14 0.47
CA LEU A 1 4.94 11.50 1.91
C LEU A 1 6.14 10.99 2.69
N TYR A 2 6.71 11.83 3.54
CA TYR A 2 7.78 11.48 4.46
C TYR A 2 7.36 11.82 5.89
N LYS A 3 7.34 10.81 6.78
CA LYS A 3 7.16 10.98 8.23
C LYS A 3 8.54 11.04 8.87
N ALA A 4 8.85 12.10 9.61
CA ALA A 4 10.14 12.20 10.31
C ALA A 4 10.17 11.30 11.57
N PRO A 5 11.36 10.94 12.08
CA PRO A 5 11.52 10.26 13.37
C PRO A 5 10.87 11.06 14.50
N ALA A 6 10.25 10.35 15.46
CA ALA A 6 9.57 10.91 16.63
C ALA A 6 8.45 11.94 16.31
N GLN A 7 7.94 11.95 15.08
CA GLN A 7 6.83 12.80 14.66
C GLN A 7 5.61 11.97 14.29
N ASN A 8 4.43 12.51 14.63
CA ASN A 8 3.13 11.97 14.19
C ASN A 8 2.66 12.58 12.86
N THR A 9 3.21 13.73 12.49
CA THR A 9 2.95 14.45 11.23
C THR A 9 4.02 14.12 10.18
N GLY A 10 3.83 14.63 8.96
CA GLY A 10 4.79 14.43 7.88
C GLY A 10 5.02 15.66 7.03
N LYS A 11 5.76 15.46 5.95
CA LYS A 11 5.78 16.34 4.79
C LYS A 11 5.39 15.58 3.54
N ALA A 12 4.65 16.20 2.62
CA ALA A 12 4.27 15.55 1.38
C ALA A 12 4.61 16.41 0.16
N LEU A 13 5.01 15.72 -0.91
CA LEU A 13 4.93 16.20 -2.27
C LEU A 13 3.65 15.61 -2.86
N ILE A 14 2.76 16.47 -3.37
CA ILE A 14 1.48 16.08 -3.93
C ILE A 14 1.46 16.57 -5.38
N ALA A 15 1.11 15.69 -6.31
CA ALA A 15 1.01 16.04 -7.72
C ALA A 15 -0.01 17.18 -7.92
N GLY A 16 0.35 18.19 -8.70
CA GLY A 16 -0.49 19.36 -8.95
C GLY A 16 -0.48 20.44 -7.85
N ALA A 17 0.19 20.20 -6.71
CA ALA A 17 0.45 21.24 -5.71
C ALA A 17 1.71 22.05 -6.08
N VAL A 18 1.97 23.14 -5.33
CA VAL A 18 3.27 23.85 -5.38
C VAL A 18 4.39 22.81 -5.22
N GLN A 19 5.41 22.85 -6.08
CA GLN A 19 6.47 21.82 -6.21
C GLN A 19 7.44 21.74 -5.01
N ASN A 20 6.91 21.82 -3.79
CA ASN A 20 7.63 21.95 -2.54
C ASN A 20 7.10 20.92 -1.55
N TRP A 21 7.95 20.48 -0.61
CA TRP A 21 7.49 19.67 0.52
C TRP A 21 6.59 20.48 1.44
N GLN A 22 5.31 20.13 1.49
CA GLN A 22 4.31 20.81 2.31
C GLN A 22 4.11 20.08 3.63
N ALA A 23 3.73 20.82 4.68
CA ALA A 23 3.33 20.23 5.94
C ALA A 23 2.15 19.26 5.72
N TYR A 24 2.22 18.11 6.35
CA TYR A 24 1.22 17.06 6.20
C TYR A 24 0.67 16.67 7.58
N PRO A 25 -0.66 16.56 7.73
CA PRO A 25 -1.30 16.29 9.01
C PRO A 25 -0.91 14.93 9.62
N GLN A 26 -1.46 14.63 10.79
CA GLN A 26 -1.12 13.42 11.54
C GLN A 26 -1.31 12.15 10.71
N VAL A 27 -0.21 11.50 10.35
CA VAL A 27 -0.14 10.27 9.54
C VAL A 27 -0.44 9.03 10.38
N THR A 28 -0.35 9.14 11.71
CA THR A 28 -0.58 7.99 12.60
C THR A 28 -2.06 7.72 12.91
N GLY A 29 -2.96 8.60 12.44
CA GLY A 29 -4.41 8.37 12.40
C GLY A 29 -4.89 8.09 10.97
N LEU A 30 -6.19 7.81 10.78
CA LEU A 30 -6.78 7.55 9.45
C LEU A 30 -7.31 8.83 8.76
N ILE A 31 -7.78 9.79 9.55
CA ILE A 31 -8.63 10.89 9.09
C ILE A 31 -7.77 12.14 8.77
N ASN A 32 -8.28 13.01 7.89
CA ASN A 32 -7.71 14.31 7.53
C ASN A 32 -6.44 14.27 6.67
N HIS A 33 -6.12 13.15 6.02
CA HIS A 33 -4.98 13.09 5.12
C HIS A 33 -5.13 12.09 3.95
N SER A 34 -4.49 12.41 2.83
CA SER A 34 -4.61 11.62 1.58
C SER A 34 -4.14 10.17 1.69
N PHE A 35 -3.18 9.86 2.55
CA PHE A 35 -2.70 8.49 2.74
C PHE A 35 -3.73 7.61 3.43
N GLY A 36 -4.38 8.13 4.48
CA GLY A 36 -5.42 7.42 5.20
C GLY A 36 -6.60 7.17 4.29
N LYS A 37 -6.97 8.17 3.48
CA LYS A 37 -7.95 8.01 2.40
C LYS A 37 -7.54 6.93 1.40
N ALA A 38 -6.30 6.94 0.93
CA ALA A 38 -5.82 5.96 -0.05
C ALA A 38 -5.83 4.50 0.46
N VAL A 39 -5.72 4.29 1.77
CA VAL A 39 -5.75 2.94 2.38
C VAL A 39 -7.07 2.62 3.08
N GLU A 40 -8.10 3.46 2.97
CA GLU A 40 -9.34 3.29 3.73
C GLU A 40 -10.00 1.92 3.44
N HIS A 41 -9.98 1.52 2.17
CA HIS A 41 -10.51 0.23 1.69
C HIS A 41 -9.54 -0.94 1.88
N VAL A 42 -8.32 -0.67 2.35
CA VAL A 42 -7.35 -1.69 2.76
C VAL A 42 -7.56 -2.02 4.23
N VAL A 43 -7.93 -1.03 5.04
CA VAL A 43 -8.11 -1.19 6.49
C VAL A 43 -9.56 -1.48 6.87
N ALA A 44 -10.51 -1.29 5.96
CA ALA A 44 -11.93 -1.61 6.12
C ALA A 44 -12.47 -2.22 4.82
N VAL A 45 -13.55 -3.01 4.92
CA VAL A 45 -14.18 -3.67 3.78
C VAL A 45 -14.78 -2.65 2.81
N ASP A 46 -14.57 -2.86 1.52
CA ASP A 46 -15.22 -2.14 0.43
C ASP A 46 -15.73 -3.11 -0.64
N ALA A 47 -16.93 -2.86 -1.16
CA ALA A 47 -17.55 -3.74 -2.14
C ALA A 47 -16.85 -3.64 -3.51
N ASN A 48 -16.34 -2.47 -3.87
CA ASN A 48 -15.85 -2.16 -5.21
C ASN A 48 -14.33 -2.32 -5.30
N ASN A 49 -13.57 -1.90 -4.30
CA ASN A 49 -12.11 -1.98 -4.33
C ASN A 49 -11.62 -3.40 -4.00
N LYS A 50 -10.57 -3.84 -4.68
CA LYS A 50 -9.89 -5.13 -4.48
C LYS A 50 -8.39 -4.90 -4.46
N PHE A 51 -7.67 -5.63 -3.64
CA PHE A 51 -6.25 -5.38 -3.43
C PHE A 51 -5.40 -6.62 -3.15
N ILE A 52 -4.10 -6.43 -3.32
CA ILE A 52 -3.04 -7.30 -2.84
C ILE A 52 -2.21 -6.49 -1.84
N ALA A 53 -1.98 -7.06 -0.67
CA ALA A 53 -1.08 -6.47 0.32
C ALA A 53 0.17 -7.36 0.49
N TYR A 54 1.34 -6.74 0.44
CA TYR A 54 2.62 -7.44 0.49
C TYR A 54 3.59 -6.77 1.46
N SER A 55 4.42 -7.56 2.13
CA SER A 55 5.41 -7.05 3.08
C SER A 55 6.43 -8.13 3.44
N ASN A 56 7.68 -7.75 3.69
CA ASN A 56 8.65 -8.63 4.35
C ASN A 56 8.49 -8.69 5.88
N VAL A 57 7.72 -7.76 6.45
CA VAL A 57 7.34 -7.73 7.88
C VAL A 57 5.85 -7.39 7.94
N PRO A 58 4.96 -8.32 7.56
CA PRO A 58 3.51 -8.09 7.60
C PRO A 58 3.01 -7.94 9.05
N PRO A 59 1.83 -7.34 9.26
CA PRO A 59 1.24 -7.25 10.60
C PRO A 59 0.90 -8.62 11.18
N ASP A 60 1.26 -8.83 12.44
CA ASP A 60 0.89 -10.00 13.27
C ASP A 60 1.37 -11.37 12.75
N ILE A 61 2.28 -11.41 11.76
CA ILE A 61 2.93 -12.65 11.30
C ILE A 61 4.42 -12.57 11.63
N PRO A 62 4.86 -13.19 12.73
CA PRO A 62 6.27 -13.15 13.14
C PRO A 62 7.14 -14.04 12.25
N LYS A 63 8.45 -13.74 12.19
CA LYS A 63 9.50 -14.61 11.61
C LYS A 63 9.36 -14.91 10.11
N VAL A 64 8.76 -14.01 9.33
CA VAL A 64 8.74 -14.12 7.86
C VAL A 64 10.17 -13.98 7.31
N LYS A 65 10.62 -14.97 6.55
CA LYS A 65 11.87 -14.90 5.77
C LYS A 65 11.52 -14.67 4.31
N THR A 66 11.79 -13.47 3.81
CA THR A 66 11.71 -13.15 2.36
C THR A 66 13.06 -12.65 1.88
N LYS A 67 13.33 -12.73 0.57
CA LYS A 67 14.50 -12.07 -0.04
C LYS A 67 14.24 -10.58 -0.32
N SER A 68 13.05 -10.08 0.00
CA SER A 68 12.59 -8.73 -0.24
C SER A 68 12.69 -7.84 1.00
N ASN A 69 12.83 -6.54 0.77
CA ASN A 69 12.54 -5.51 1.77
C ASN A 69 11.26 -4.71 1.47
N SER A 70 10.60 -5.05 0.36
CA SER A 70 9.46 -4.32 -0.18
C SER A 70 8.21 -4.52 0.67
N LYS A 71 7.42 -3.45 0.80
CA LYS A 71 6.11 -3.43 1.44
C LYS A 71 5.18 -2.51 0.67
N GLY A 72 3.91 -2.83 0.62
CA GLY A 72 2.97 -2.04 -0.14
C GLY A 72 1.64 -2.70 -0.38
N VAL A 73 0.82 -2.01 -1.18
CA VAL A 73 -0.51 -2.43 -1.56
C VAL A 73 -0.73 -2.11 -3.05
N LEU A 74 -1.21 -3.07 -3.81
CA LEU A 74 -1.68 -2.88 -5.19
C LEU A 74 -3.20 -3.01 -5.18
N MET A 75 -3.91 -1.98 -5.62
CA MET A 75 -5.38 -1.86 -5.51
C MET A 75 -6.00 -1.58 -6.88
N MET A 76 -7.22 -2.04 -7.09
CA MET A 76 -8.02 -1.78 -8.28
C MET A 76 -9.51 -1.80 -7.97
N ASN A 77 -10.29 -0.98 -8.67
CA ASN A 77 -11.73 -1.16 -8.78
C ASN A 77 -12.02 -1.94 -10.08
N PRO A 78 -12.46 -3.22 -10.01
CA PRO A 78 -12.77 -4.01 -11.21
C PRO A 78 -13.94 -3.48 -12.05
N GLY A 79 -14.77 -2.59 -11.50
CA GLY A 79 -15.95 -2.03 -12.15
C GLY A 79 -15.71 -0.72 -12.90
N VAL A 80 -14.52 -0.11 -12.79
CA VAL A 80 -14.23 1.20 -13.37
C VAL A 80 -12.89 1.17 -14.08
N ALA A 81 -12.89 1.58 -15.35
CA ALA A 81 -11.71 1.56 -16.20
C ALA A 81 -10.60 2.48 -15.65
N ASP A 82 -9.38 1.96 -15.57
CA ASP A 82 -8.18 2.69 -15.14
C ASP A 82 -8.26 3.25 -13.70
N GLU A 83 -9.12 2.67 -12.86
CA GLU A 83 -9.17 2.98 -11.43
C GLU A 83 -8.30 1.98 -10.65
N ALA A 84 -7.00 2.21 -10.68
CA ALA A 84 -6.02 1.41 -9.94
C ALA A 84 -4.96 2.28 -9.28
N SER A 85 -4.40 1.78 -8.19
CA SER A 85 -3.34 2.47 -7.46
C SER A 85 -2.32 1.51 -6.86
N TRP A 86 -1.10 2.02 -6.71
CA TRP A 86 0.00 1.28 -6.10
C TRP A 86 0.66 2.12 -5.02
N ILE A 87 0.70 1.55 -3.82
CA ILE A 87 1.33 2.13 -2.65
C ILE A 87 2.59 1.36 -2.33
N VAL A 88 3.69 2.08 -2.14
CA VAL A 88 4.95 1.54 -1.60
C VAL A 88 5.29 2.29 -0.32
N HIS A 89 5.64 1.56 0.74
CA HIS A 89 6.02 2.18 2.01
C HIS A 89 7.15 1.44 2.72
N THR A 90 7.73 2.08 3.74
CA THR A 90 8.80 1.47 4.56
C THR A 90 8.34 0.96 5.91
N ILE A 91 7.07 1.19 6.31
CA ILE A 91 6.52 0.87 7.64
C ILE A 91 6.35 -0.65 7.83
N PRO A 92 7.11 -1.32 8.71
CA PRO A 92 6.89 -2.71 9.12
C PRO A 92 5.56 -2.86 9.88
N GLY A 93 4.85 -3.97 9.73
CA GLY A 93 3.62 -4.25 10.47
C GLY A 93 2.39 -3.43 10.04
N PHE A 94 2.43 -2.80 8.86
CA PHE A 94 1.37 -1.95 8.32
C PHE A 94 1.16 -2.25 6.82
N PRO A 95 -0.04 -2.00 6.24
CA PRO A 95 -1.34 -1.84 6.93
C PRO A 95 -1.88 -3.16 7.46
N LYS A 96 -2.82 -3.12 8.41
CA LYS A 96 -3.57 -4.30 8.83
C LYS A 96 -4.77 -4.50 7.89
N ALA A 97 -4.59 -5.38 6.90
CA ALA A 97 -5.64 -5.70 5.92
C ALA A 97 -6.97 -6.04 6.63
N LEU A 98 -8.01 -5.25 6.34
CA LEU A 98 -9.39 -5.34 6.85
C LEU A 98 -9.55 -5.31 8.38
N ARG A 99 -8.54 -4.80 9.11
CA ARG A 99 -8.51 -4.83 10.58
C ARG A 99 -8.24 -3.47 11.21
N GLY A 100 -8.69 -2.42 10.54
CA GLY A 100 -8.59 -1.04 11.00
C GLY A 100 -7.21 -0.40 10.81
N TYR A 101 -7.19 0.92 10.92
CA TYR A 101 -5.98 1.71 10.79
C TYR A 101 -5.18 1.68 12.10
N VAL A 102 -4.07 0.95 12.11
CA VAL A 102 -3.20 0.86 13.27
C VAL A 102 -1.77 1.17 12.83
N PHE A 103 -1.33 2.40 13.07
CA PHE A 103 0.07 2.76 12.87
C PHE A 103 0.92 2.11 13.99
N PRO A 104 1.94 1.30 13.68
CA PRO A 104 2.70 0.58 14.69
C PRO A 104 3.42 1.54 15.66
N PRO A 105 3.21 1.43 16.99
CA PRO A 105 3.79 2.37 17.96
C PRO A 105 5.32 2.49 17.89
N ALA A 106 6.02 1.37 17.68
CA ALA A 106 7.48 1.34 17.56
C ALA A 106 8.01 2.11 16.33
N GLU A 107 7.16 2.31 15.32
CA GLU A 107 7.51 2.97 14.06
C GLU A 107 7.27 4.49 14.13
N ILE A 108 6.66 5.01 15.21
CA ILE A 108 6.55 6.45 15.47
C ILE A 108 7.94 7.07 15.68
N GLN A 109 8.83 6.35 16.36
CA GLN A 109 10.20 6.81 16.63
C GLN A 109 11.10 6.80 15.39
N LYS A 110 10.64 6.28 14.26
CA LYS A 110 11.43 6.12 13.03
C LYS A 110 10.90 6.99 11.89
N GLY A 111 11.78 7.25 10.92
CA GLY A 111 11.43 7.92 9.69
C GLY A 111 10.85 6.95 8.67
N HIS A 112 9.78 7.35 7.96
CA HIS A 112 9.13 6.50 6.96
C HIS A 112 8.79 7.25 5.68
N LEU A 113 9.01 6.56 4.56
CA LEU A 113 8.61 7.02 3.24
C LEU A 113 7.36 6.25 2.79
N LEU A 114 6.43 6.98 2.20
CA LEU A 114 5.23 6.46 1.58
C LEU A 114 5.03 7.13 0.21
N ILE A 115 4.84 6.30 -0.81
CA ILE A 115 4.59 6.72 -2.19
C ILE A 115 3.24 6.13 -2.61
N CYS A 116 2.37 6.95 -3.18
CA CYS A 116 1.09 6.54 -3.73
C CYS A 116 1.05 6.95 -5.19
N LEU A 117 0.81 5.99 -6.07
CA LEU A 117 0.74 6.18 -7.52
C LEU A 117 -0.64 5.77 -8.01
N THR A 118 -1.31 6.66 -8.74
CA THR A 118 -2.42 6.25 -9.61
C THR A 118 -1.82 5.58 -10.83
N ILE A 119 -2.33 4.41 -11.19
CA ILE A 119 -1.80 3.61 -12.30
C ILE A 119 -2.95 3.22 -13.23
N LYS A 120 -2.64 3.04 -14.51
CA LYS A 120 -3.56 2.41 -15.46
C LYS A 120 -3.67 0.92 -15.16
N GLU A 121 -4.79 0.30 -15.51
CA GLU A 121 -4.97 -1.14 -15.31
C GLU A 121 -3.94 -1.99 -16.08
N SER A 122 -3.51 -1.48 -17.23
CA SER A 122 -2.43 -2.09 -18.04
C SER A 122 -1.10 -2.20 -17.30
N GLN A 123 -0.88 -1.44 -16.22
CA GLN A 123 0.34 -1.49 -15.40
C GLN A 123 0.29 -2.55 -14.30
N ILE A 124 -0.89 -3.11 -13.98
CA ILE A 124 -1.06 -4.09 -12.90
C ILE A 124 -0.21 -5.34 -13.16
N ASP A 125 -0.27 -5.91 -14.37
CA ASP A 125 0.46 -7.14 -14.68
C ASP A 125 2.00 -6.94 -14.74
N PRO A 126 2.52 -5.84 -15.34
CA PRO A 126 3.93 -5.45 -15.22
C PRO A 126 4.41 -5.24 -13.76
N ILE A 127 3.60 -4.59 -12.92
CA ILE A 127 3.90 -4.42 -11.49
C ILE A 127 3.92 -5.78 -10.80
N ALA A 128 2.95 -6.65 -11.07
CA ALA A 128 2.93 -8.01 -10.52
C ALA A 128 4.17 -8.82 -10.91
N LYS A 129 4.65 -8.68 -12.15
CA LYS A 129 5.92 -9.29 -12.58
C LYS A 129 7.11 -8.79 -11.75
N THR A 130 7.14 -7.49 -11.44
CA THR A 130 8.18 -6.88 -10.62
C THR A 130 8.11 -7.39 -9.18
N LEU A 131 6.91 -7.51 -8.62
CA LEU A 131 6.71 -8.10 -7.29
C LEU A 131 7.14 -9.57 -7.24
N ARG A 132 6.87 -10.36 -8.28
CA ARG A 132 7.36 -11.75 -8.38
C ARG A 132 8.89 -11.84 -8.34
N ILE A 133 9.59 -10.89 -8.97
CA ILE A 133 11.05 -10.81 -8.92
C ILE A 133 11.52 -10.37 -7.53
N ALA A 134 10.85 -9.39 -6.92
CA ALA A 134 11.18 -8.91 -5.59
C ALA A 134 10.89 -9.95 -4.50
N THR A 135 9.99 -10.91 -4.75
CA THR A 135 9.58 -11.99 -3.82
C THR A 135 9.16 -11.52 -2.41
N PRO A 136 8.31 -10.48 -2.26
CA PRO A 136 7.74 -10.17 -0.96
C PRO A 136 6.73 -11.25 -0.56
N LEU A 137 6.41 -11.34 0.73
CA LEU A 137 5.27 -12.16 1.16
C LEU A 137 3.98 -11.42 0.83
N ILE A 138 3.10 -12.06 0.08
CA ILE A 138 1.70 -11.63 -0.06
C ILE A 138 0.95 -12.13 1.18
N TYR A 139 0.37 -11.21 1.96
CA TYR A 139 -0.35 -11.55 3.20
C TYR A 139 -1.86 -11.30 3.11
N HIS A 140 -2.32 -10.70 2.01
CA HIS A 140 -3.73 -10.56 1.69
C HIS A 140 -3.90 -10.45 0.17
N SER A 141 -4.94 -11.09 -0.35
CA SER A 141 -5.47 -10.83 -1.69
C SER A 141 -6.96 -11.17 -1.73
N ASP A 142 -7.75 -10.27 -2.31
CA ASP A 142 -9.17 -10.49 -2.61
C ASP A 142 -9.49 -10.24 -4.09
N ILE A 143 -8.47 -10.20 -4.96
CA ILE A 143 -8.67 -9.98 -6.40
C ILE A 143 -9.52 -11.12 -6.99
N PRO A 144 -10.60 -10.83 -7.73
CA PRO A 144 -11.43 -11.88 -8.31
C PRO A 144 -10.74 -12.58 -9.48
N ASP A 145 -11.09 -13.86 -9.71
CA ASP A 145 -10.50 -14.69 -10.77
C ASP A 145 -10.61 -14.07 -12.17
N THR A 146 -11.69 -13.33 -12.44
CA THR A 146 -11.87 -12.62 -13.73
C THR A 146 -10.75 -11.63 -13.99
N GLN A 147 -10.26 -10.95 -12.96
CA GLN A 147 -9.14 -10.00 -13.05
C GLN A 147 -7.79 -10.74 -13.06
N MET A 148 -7.66 -11.89 -12.41
CA MET A 148 -6.45 -12.70 -12.45
C MET A 148 -6.26 -13.42 -13.80
N ASN A 149 -7.33 -13.92 -14.40
CA ASN A 149 -7.28 -14.71 -15.64
C ASN A 149 -6.79 -13.89 -16.84
N SER A 150 -7.04 -12.58 -16.85
CA SER A 150 -6.50 -11.65 -17.86
C SER A 150 -5.08 -11.17 -17.56
N ARG A 151 -4.51 -11.49 -16.38
CA ARG A 151 -3.24 -10.96 -15.87
C ARG A 151 -2.34 -12.10 -15.35
N PRO A 152 -1.57 -12.75 -16.25
CA PRO A 152 -0.85 -13.99 -15.91
C PRO A 152 0.25 -13.81 -14.87
N ASN A 153 0.86 -12.63 -14.74
CA ASN A 153 1.82 -12.37 -13.66
C ASN A 153 1.11 -12.10 -12.34
N LEU A 154 -0.06 -11.45 -12.36
CA LEU A 154 -0.87 -11.27 -11.16
C LEU A 154 -1.32 -12.62 -10.60
N LYS A 155 -1.87 -13.49 -11.46
CA LYS A 155 -2.31 -14.84 -11.08
C LYS A 155 -1.20 -15.71 -10.49
N LYS A 156 0.06 -15.50 -10.92
CA LYS A 156 1.23 -16.23 -10.41
C LYS A 156 1.87 -15.59 -9.17
N LEU A 157 1.46 -14.37 -8.81
CA LEU A 157 2.00 -13.65 -7.66
C LEU A 157 1.29 -14.07 -6.36
N VAL A 158 -0.02 -14.29 -6.44
CA VAL A 158 -0.90 -14.69 -5.34
C VAL A 158 -0.93 -16.20 -5.12
#